data_AF-A0AAJ0GC80-F1
#
_entry.id   AF-A0AAJ0GC80-F1
#
_cell.length_a   1.000
_cell.length_b   1.000
_cell.length_c   1.000
_cell.angle_alpha   90.00
_cell.angle_beta   90.00
_cell.angle_gamma   90.00
#
_symmetry.space_group_name_H-M   'P 1'
#
loop_
_entity.id
_entity.type
_entity.pdbx_description
1 polymer ?
#
loop_
_entity_poly.entity_id
_entity_poly.type
_entity_poly.pdbx_seq_one_letter_code
_entity_poly.pdbx_strand_id
1 'polypeptide(L)'
;MPAPTALQRVPEALAIEGSTHDASHSAVADSTLQTAFPEPTEPSESQPPQPQPDAMDLDPGEALSEAPNPTLFSPEGAVKSAHRVEERRVRIPPHRMTPLKTSWPKIYPPLVEHLHLQVRMNLAKKSVELRTSPLTTNPDGIQKGADFITAFTLGFDLDDAIALLRLDDLYIQSFEIKDVKTLQGEHASRAVGRIAGKDGKTKFAIENASRTRVVLADQKVHILGGFKNIHVAREAVVSLILGAPPGKVYGNLKTVGARMKERF
;
A
#
# COMPACT_ATOMS: atom_id res chain seq x y z
N MET A 1 -32.83 50.87 -45.42
CA MET A 1 -33.35 50.61 -44.06
C MET A 1 -32.32 49.80 -43.28
N PRO A 2 -31.48 50.43 -42.45
CA PRO A 2 -30.56 49.73 -41.54
C PRO A 2 -31.08 49.84 -40.09
N ALA A 3 -31.08 48.73 -39.36
CA ALA A 3 -31.30 48.71 -37.92
C ALA A 3 -30.18 47.90 -37.25
N PRO A 4 -29.18 48.56 -36.64
CA PRO A 4 -28.19 47.95 -35.75
C PRO A 4 -28.61 48.20 -34.30
N THR A 5 -28.70 47.17 -33.46
CA THR A 5 -28.94 47.31 -32.00
C THR A 5 -28.37 46.05 -31.34
N ALA A 6 -27.12 46.03 -30.89
CA ALA A 6 -26.51 46.64 -29.70
C ALA A 6 -26.28 45.58 -28.60
N LEU A 7 -25.00 45.24 -28.42
CA LEU A 7 -24.44 44.60 -27.24
C LEU A 7 -24.71 45.48 -26.02
N GLN A 8 -25.24 44.92 -24.93
CA GLN A 8 -25.26 45.60 -23.63
C GLN A 8 -24.65 44.73 -22.53
N ARG A 9 -23.39 45.05 -22.29
CA ARG A 9 -22.60 44.81 -21.09
C ARG A 9 -23.27 45.55 -19.92
N VAL A 10 -23.33 44.94 -18.75
CA VAL A 10 -23.74 45.60 -17.50
C VAL A 10 -22.48 45.98 -16.72
N PRO A 11 -22.21 47.28 -16.45
CA PRO A 11 -21.33 47.77 -15.39
C PRO A 11 -22.17 48.16 -14.15
N GLU A 12 -21.79 47.77 -12.93
CA GLU A 12 -20.86 48.40 -11.97
C GLU A 12 -21.54 49.41 -11.01
N ALA A 13 -20.98 49.50 -9.79
CA ALA A 13 -20.96 50.61 -8.82
C ALA A 13 -21.80 50.35 -7.55
N LEU A 14 -21.35 50.53 -6.30
CA LEU A 14 -20.17 51.10 -5.61
C LEU A 14 -20.17 50.48 -4.18
N ALA A 15 -19.06 50.06 -3.54
CA ALA A 15 -18.03 50.86 -2.81
C ALA A 15 -18.66 51.66 -1.63
N ILE A 16 -18.12 51.84 -0.41
CA ILE A 16 -16.77 52.03 0.19
C ILE A 16 -16.99 51.85 1.74
N GLU A 17 -16.13 51.35 2.63
CA GLU A 17 -14.98 51.95 3.36
C GLU A 17 -14.54 50.90 4.41
N GLY A 18 -13.27 50.53 4.57
CA GLY A 18 -12.22 51.29 5.27
C GLY A 18 -11.95 50.57 6.60
N SER A 19 -10.80 49.93 6.85
CA SER A 19 -9.57 50.63 7.22
C SER A 19 -8.31 49.77 6.98
N THR A 20 -7.35 50.41 6.31
CA THR A 20 -5.92 50.11 6.23
C THR A 20 -5.19 50.41 7.54
N HIS A 21 -4.05 49.73 7.77
CA HIS A 21 -2.75 50.20 8.30
C HIS A 21 -1.92 48.93 8.58
N ASP A 22 -0.98 48.49 7.75
CA ASP A 22 0.31 49.05 7.33
C ASP A 22 1.38 49.17 8.44
N ALA A 23 2.60 48.79 8.06
CA ALA A 23 3.74 48.35 8.84
C ALA A 23 4.57 49.47 9.50
N SER A 24 5.45 49.12 10.46
CA SER A 24 6.91 49.39 10.40
C SER A 24 7.69 49.12 11.71
N HIS A 25 8.84 48.45 11.52
CA HIS A 25 10.18 48.72 12.08
C HIS A 25 10.54 48.69 13.60
N SER A 26 11.34 47.67 13.94
CA SER A 26 12.67 47.68 14.61
C SER A 26 12.95 48.51 15.89
N ALA A 27 13.52 47.81 16.89
CA ALA A 27 14.83 48.05 17.55
C ALA A 27 14.83 48.02 19.10
N VAL A 28 15.41 46.94 19.63
CA VAL A 28 16.29 46.80 20.82
C VAL A 28 16.19 47.76 22.02
N ALA A 29 15.90 47.23 23.22
CA ALA A 29 16.87 47.07 24.33
C ALA A 29 16.22 46.48 25.61
N ASP A 30 16.76 45.32 26.02
CA ASP A 30 17.13 44.87 27.38
C ASP A 30 16.18 45.03 28.60
N SER A 31 15.68 43.89 29.10
CA SER A 31 15.59 43.63 30.55
C SER A 31 15.27 42.17 30.84
N THR A 32 16.24 41.54 31.48
CA THR A 32 16.26 40.23 32.15
C THR A 32 15.06 40.00 33.06
N LEU A 33 14.25 38.97 32.81
CA LEU A 33 13.41 38.34 33.84
C LEU A 33 13.21 36.85 33.53
N GLN A 34 13.64 36.03 34.48
CA GLN A 34 13.66 34.58 34.47
C GLN A 34 13.01 34.11 35.77
N THR A 35 11.85 33.47 35.68
CA THR A 35 11.19 32.71 36.77
C THR A 35 10.17 31.76 36.10
N ALA A 36 10.30 30.43 36.14
CA ALA A 36 10.28 29.47 37.25
C ALA A 36 8.95 28.69 37.23
N PHE A 37 9.00 27.50 36.62
CA PHE A 37 8.01 26.42 36.76
C PHE A 37 8.22 25.68 38.09
N PRO A 38 7.17 25.22 38.80
CA PRO A 38 7.35 24.40 40.00
C PRO A 38 7.26 22.89 39.70
N GLU A 39 8.25 22.14 40.19
CA GLU A 39 8.24 20.69 40.42
C GLU A 39 7.63 20.35 41.79
N PRO A 40 7.06 19.15 41.99
CA PRO A 40 6.85 18.57 43.31
C PRO A 40 7.89 17.50 43.68
N THR A 41 8.34 17.62 44.92
CA THR A 41 9.42 16.94 45.65
C THR A 41 9.04 15.55 46.24
N GLU A 42 9.97 14.59 46.21
CA GLU A 42 10.10 13.41 47.12
C GLU A 42 11.13 13.73 48.24
N PRO A 43 11.46 12.86 49.23
CA PRO A 43 10.70 11.95 50.09
C PRO A 43 11.05 12.17 51.59
N SER A 44 10.43 11.43 52.53
CA SER A 44 10.99 11.29 53.90
C SER A 44 10.63 9.96 54.56
N GLU A 45 11.68 9.26 55.00
CA GLU A 45 11.73 8.07 55.85
C GLU A 45 11.51 8.41 57.34
N SER A 46 10.86 7.52 58.09
CA SER A 46 11.27 7.16 59.46
C SER A 46 10.53 5.91 59.97
N GLN A 47 11.28 5.16 60.78
CA GLN A 47 11.12 3.78 61.26
C GLN A 47 10.26 3.68 62.57
N PRO A 48 10.08 2.49 63.20
CA PRO A 48 8.82 2.00 63.79
C PRO A 48 8.74 2.11 65.33
N PRO A 49 7.63 1.65 65.94
CA PRO A 49 7.69 1.13 67.32
C PRO A 49 7.02 -0.25 67.51
N GLN A 50 7.69 -1.10 68.30
CA GLN A 50 7.10 -2.12 69.20
C GLN A 50 7.74 -1.91 70.59
N PRO A 51 7.04 -2.12 71.74
CA PRO A 51 6.79 -3.48 72.28
C PRO A 51 5.48 -3.72 73.10
N GLN A 52 5.01 -5.00 73.05
CA GLN A 52 4.28 -5.92 73.98
C GLN A 52 3.74 -5.48 75.38
N PRO A 53 2.96 -6.30 76.15
CA PRO A 53 2.20 -7.54 75.87
C PRO A 53 0.74 -7.55 76.43
N ASP A 54 -0.11 -8.48 75.98
CA ASP A 54 -1.13 -9.06 76.88
C ASP A 54 -1.23 -10.57 76.61
N ALA A 55 -1.26 -11.32 77.70
CA ALA A 55 -1.10 -12.76 77.80
C ALA A 55 -2.44 -13.50 77.98
N MET A 56 -2.35 -14.84 77.92
CA MET A 56 -3.36 -15.90 78.16
C MET A 56 -4.06 -16.40 76.88
N ASP A 57 -4.07 -17.67 76.49
CA ASP A 57 -3.62 -18.94 77.09
C ASP A 57 -3.55 -20.04 75.98
N LEU A 58 -2.87 -21.17 76.26
CA LEU A 58 -2.54 -22.33 75.39
C LEU A 58 -3.78 -23.19 74.98
N ASP A 59 -3.84 -24.08 73.96
CA ASP A 59 -2.96 -25.19 73.49
C ASP A 59 -3.52 -25.79 72.13
N PRO A 60 -2.99 -26.86 71.48
CA PRO A 60 -2.78 -26.91 70.03
C PRO A 60 -3.62 -28.01 69.31
N GLY A 61 -3.71 -27.94 67.98
CA GLY A 61 -4.38 -28.99 67.22
C GLY A 61 -4.16 -28.86 65.72
N GLU A 62 -3.43 -29.81 65.17
CA GLU A 62 -3.11 -30.03 63.77
C GLU A 62 -4.31 -29.89 62.82
N ALA A 63 -4.12 -29.25 61.66
CA ALA A 63 -4.40 -29.84 60.35
C ALA A 63 -4.18 -28.81 59.24
N LEU A 64 -3.12 -29.03 58.47
CA LEU A 64 -2.91 -28.47 57.15
C LEU A 64 -4.05 -28.91 56.22
N SER A 65 -4.83 -27.96 55.70
CA SER A 65 -5.59 -28.17 54.47
C SER A 65 -5.57 -26.88 53.65
N GLU A 66 -4.58 -26.83 52.76
CA GLU A 66 -4.42 -25.85 51.71
C GLU A 66 -5.56 -26.04 50.71
N ALA A 67 -6.63 -25.24 50.85
CA ALA A 67 -7.71 -25.19 49.88
C ALA A 67 -7.29 -24.28 48.72
N PRO A 68 -7.24 -24.75 47.46
CA PRO A 68 -7.04 -23.87 46.33
C PRO A 68 -8.34 -23.09 46.12
N ASN A 69 -8.28 -21.77 46.21
CA ASN A 69 -9.38 -20.90 45.78
C ASN A 69 -9.85 -21.32 44.38
N PRO A 70 -11.12 -21.71 44.18
CA PRO A 70 -11.61 -21.98 42.84
C PRO A 70 -11.70 -20.63 42.12
N THR A 71 -10.83 -20.43 41.12
CA THR A 71 -10.92 -19.29 40.22
C THR A 71 -12.33 -19.23 39.63
N LEU A 72 -13.13 -18.26 40.09
CA LEU A 72 -14.56 -18.06 39.79
C LEU A 72 -14.86 -17.77 38.31
N PHE A 73 -13.83 -17.70 37.49
CA PHE A 73 -13.92 -17.59 36.05
C PHE A 73 -13.11 -18.74 35.44
N SER A 74 -13.81 -19.68 34.81
CA SER A 74 -13.17 -20.57 33.85
C SER A 74 -12.61 -19.70 32.72
N PRO A 75 -11.38 -19.95 32.22
CA PRO A 75 -10.84 -19.18 31.11
C PRO A 75 -11.84 -19.26 29.95
N GLU A 76 -12.29 -18.09 29.48
CA GLU A 76 -13.21 -18.01 28.36
C GLU A 76 -12.57 -18.77 27.19
N GLY A 77 -13.18 -19.90 26.83
CA GLY A 77 -12.65 -20.77 25.79
C GLY A 77 -12.47 -19.95 24.54
N ALA A 78 -11.22 -19.90 24.04
CA ALA A 78 -10.77 -19.01 22.97
C ALA A 78 -11.91 -18.73 21.99
N VAL A 79 -12.51 -17.54 22.11
CA VAL A 79 -13.62 -17.13 21.26
C VAL A 79 -13.07 -17.20 19.86
N LYS A 80 -13.53 -18.20 19.08
CA LYS A 80 -13.20 -18.30 17.66
C LYS A 80 -13.57 -16.95 17.09
N SER A 81 -12.57 -16.19 16.67
CA SER A 81 -12.77 -14.88 16.08
C SER A 81 -13.92 -15.01 15.09
N ALA A 82 -14.98 -14.23 15.30
CA ALA A 82 -16.16 -14.33 14.45
C ALA A 82 -15.68 -14.21 13.01
N HIS A 83 -15.76 -15.31 12.25
CA HIS A 83 -15.36 -15.33 10.85
C HIS A 83 -16.34 -14.44 10.11
N ARG A 84 -16.03 -13.14 10.06
CA ARG A 84 -16.76 -12.18 9.25
C ARG A 84 -16.55 -12.61 7.81
N VAL A 85 -17.64 -13.01 7.15
CA VAL A 85 -17.60 -13.32 5.73
C VAL A 85 -17.28 -12.02 5.00
N GLU A 86 -16.09 -11.96 4.44
CA GLU A 86 -15.62 -10.83 3.65
C GLU A 86 -15.86 -11.15 2.18
N GLU A 87 -16.50 -10.20 1.49
CA GLU A 87 -16.75 -10.29 0.07
C GLU A 87 -16.00 -9.17 -0.64
N ARG A 88 -15.26 -9.52 -1.69
CA ARG A 88 -14.54 -8.56 -2.51
C ARG A 88 -14.87 -8.80 -3.97
N ARG A 89 -15.21 -7.72 -4.67
CA ARG A 89 -15.52 -7.74 -6.10
C ARG A 89 -14.45 -7.01 -6.90
N VAL A 90 -13.92 -7.66 -7.92
CA VAL A 90 -12.94 -7.08 -8.85
C VAL A 90 -13.61 -6.90 -10.21
N ARG A 91 -13.58 -5.67 -10.75
CA ARG A 91 -14.12 -5.36 -12.07
C ARG A 91 -13.10 -5.71 -13.15
N ILE A 92 -13.54 -6.34 -14.23
CA ILE A 92 -12.66 -6.77 -15.33
C ILE A 92 -12.92 -5.92 -16.58
N PRO A 93 -11.86 -5.32 -17.17
CA PRO A 93 -11.98 -4.63 -18.45
C PRO A 93 -12.50 -5.53 -19.57
N PRO A 94 -13.28 -5.00 -20.53
CA PRO A 94 -13.90 -5.80 -21.58
C PRO A 94 -12.87 -6.52 -22.47
N HIS A 95 -11.71 -5.89 -22.75
CA HIS A 95 -10.65 -6.48 -23.56
C HIS A 95 -9.94 -7.68 -22.90
N ARG A 96 -10.11 -7.87 -21.57
CA ARG A 96 -9.55 -9.02 -20.82
C ARG A 96 -10.58 -10.10 -20.51
N MET A 97 -11.84 -9.92 -20.88
CA MET A 97 -12.90 -10.89 -20.58
C MET A 97 -12.70 -12.20 -21.35
N THR A 98 -12.31 -12.13 -22.62
CA THR A 98 -12.05 -13.31 -23.46
C THR A 98 -10.90 -14.16 -22.91
N PRO A 99 -9.69 -13.62 -22.65
CA PRO A 99 -8.60 -14.44 -22.07
C PRO A 99 -8.94 -14.94 -20.66
N LEU A 100 -9.71 -14.20 -19.87
CA LEU A 100 -10.16 -14.66 -18.56
C LEU A 100 -11.02 -15.93 -18.66
N LYS A 101 -11.96 -15.98 -19.62
CA LYS A 101 -12.80 -17.17 -19.84
C LYS A 101 -11.97 -18.38 -20.30
N THR A 102 -11.04 -18.18 -21.23
CA THR A 102 -10.18 -19.25 -21.74
C THR A 102 -9.28 -19.83 -20.66
N SER A 103 -8.68 -18.97 -19.83
CA SER A 103 -7.75 -19.38 -18.76
C SER A 103 -8.45 -19.68 -17.43
N TRP A 104 -9.78 -19.50 -17.33
CA TRP A 104 -10.55 -19.72 -16.09
C TRP A 104 -10.28 -21.07 -15.42
N PRO A 105 -10.20 -22.21 -16.16
CA PRO A 105 -9.94 -23.51 -15.57
C PRO A 105 -8.60 -23.61 -14.84
N LYS A 106 -7.64 -22.76 -15.19
CA LYS A 106 -6.31 -22.70 -14.54
C LYS A 106 -6.24 -21.64 -13.43
N ILE A 107 -7.15 -20.67 -13.44
CA ILE A 107 -7.20 -19.55 -12.50
C ILE A 107 -7.86 -19.94 -11.18
N TYR A 108 -8.98 -20.67 -11.21
CA TYR A 108 -9.72 -21.00 -9.99
C TYR A 108 -9.04 -22.07 -9.10
N PRO A 109 -8.34 -23.12 -9.62
CA PRO A 109 -7.71 -24.12 -8.76
C PRO A 109 -6.72 -23.53 -7.74
N PRO A 110 -5.74 -22.68 -8.10
CA PRO A 110 -4.81 -22.13 -7.11
C PRO A 110 -5.52 -21.24 -6.08
N LEU A 111 -6.62 -20.57 -6.42
CA LEU A 111 -7.39 -19.76 -5.49
C LEU A 111 -8.19 -20.62 -4.49
N VAL A 112 -8.76 -21.73 -4.95
CA VAL A 112 -9.58 -22.61 -4.11
C VAL A 112 -8.70 -23.55 -3.29
N GLU A 113 -7.63 -24.12 -3.86
CA GLU A 113 -6.77 -25.10 -3.18
C GLU A 113 -5.82 -24.44 -2.19
N HIS A 114 -5.16 -23.33 -2.55
CA HIS A 114 -4.17 -22.72 -1.65
C HIS A 114 -4.83 -21.78 -0.63
N LEU A 115 -5.86 -21.04 -1.02
CA LEU A 115 -6.48 -20.01 -0.18
C LEU A 115 -7.88 -20.39 0.34
N HIS A 116 -8.49 -21.48 -0.13
CA HIS A 116 -9.82 -21.92 0.29
C HIS A 116 -10.89 -20.82 0.14
N LEU A 117 -10.76 -20.01 -0.91
CA LEU A 117 -11.69 -18.93 -1.23
C LEU A 117 -12.81 -19.45 -2.14
N GLN A 118 -14.02 -18.96 -1.91
CA GLN A 118 -15.13 -19.18 -2.84
C GLN A 118 -15.07 -18.11 -3.93
N VAL A 119 -14.93 -18.53 -5.18
CA VAL A 119 -14.80 -17.63 -6.33
C VAL A 119 -15.99 -17.79 -7.27
N ARG A 120 -16.65 -16.68 -7.60
CA ARG A 120 -17.77 -16.63 -8.56
C ARG A 120 -17.49 -15.61 -9.65
N MET A 121 -17.70 -16.01 -10.90
CA MET A 121 -17.64 -15.10 -12.04
C MET A 121 -19.05 -14.66 -12.46
N ASN A 122 -19.35 -13.37 -12.37
CA ASN A 122 -20.59 -12.79 -12.87
C ASN A 122 -20.37 -12.18 -14.25
N LEU A 123 -20.80 -12.90 -15.29
CA LEU A 123 -20.61 -12.49 -16.68
C LEU A 123 -21.40 -11.22 -17.04
N ALA A 124 -22.61 -11.05 -16.47
CA ALA A 124 -23.46 -9.89 -16.75
C ALA A 124 -22.85 -8.58 -16.22
N LYS A 125 -22.33 -8.59 -14.98
CA LYS A 125 -21.70 -7.43 -14.35
C LYS A 125 -20.19 -7.31 -14.65
N LYS A 126 -19.63 -8.23 -15.45
CA LYS A 126 -18.20 -8.28 -15.81
C LYS A 126 -17.29 -8.19 -14.58
N SER A 127 -17.65 -8.89 -13.52
CA SER A 127 -16.96 -8.84 -12.23
C SER A 127 -16.73 -10.25 -11.68
N VAL A 128 -15.61 -10.44 -11.00
CA VAL A 128 -15.33 -11.65 -10.22
C VAL A 128 -15.52 -11.30 -8.75
N GLU A 129 -16.31 -12.12 -8.07
CA GLU A 129 -16.63 -12.03 -6.66
C GLU A 129 -15.83 -13.10 -5.92
N LEU A 130 -15.08 -12.68 -4.91
CA LEU A 130 -14.35 -13.53 -3.99
C LEU A 130 -15.04 -13.44 -2.63
N ARG A 131 -15.25 -14.60 -2.01
CA ARG A 131 -15.81 -14.72 -0.67
C ARG A 131 -14.90 -15.57 0.19
N THR A 132 -14.67 -15.15 1.43
CA THR A 132 -14.00 -15.99 2.42
C THR A 132 -14.94 -17.09 2.90
N SER A 133 -14.38 -18.27 3.12
CA SER A 133 -15.09 -19.41 3.69
C SER A 133 -14.61 -19.64 5.13
N PRO A 134 -15.35 -20.37 5.97
CA PRO A 134 -14.89 -20.70 7.32
C PRO A 134 -13.65 -21.61 7.34
N LEU A 135 -13.24 -22.16 6.19
CA LEU A 135 -12.02 -22.96 6.01
C LEU A 135 -10.79 -22.09 5.70
N THR A 136 -10.97 -20.80 5.43
CA THR A 136 -9.87 -19.88 5.12
C THR A 136 -9.05 -19.60 6.39
N THR A 137 -7.84 -20.14 6.46
CA THR A 137 -6.91 -19.99 7.59
C THR A 137 -6.28 -18.59 7.67
N ASN A 138 -6.07 -17.93 6.53
CA ASN A 138 -5.34 -16.66 6.45
C ASN A 138 -6.29 -15.48 6.16
N PRO A 139 -6.32 -14.44 7.01
CA PRO A 139 -7.14 -13.24 6.78
C PRO A 139 -6.71 -12.48 5.51
N ASP A 140 -5.42 -12.49 5.18
CA ASP A 140 -4.87 -11.83 3.99
C ASP A 140 -5.19 -12.55 2.68
N GLY A 141 -5.80 -13.74 2.76
CA GLY A 141 -6.06 -14.55 1.58
C GLY A 141 -6.99 -13.86 0.58
N ILE A 142 -8.02 -13.16 1.07
CA ILE A 142 -8.93 -12.40 0.20
C ILE A 142 -8.21 -11.28 -0.56
N GLN A 143 -7.23 -10.64 0.10
CA GLN A 143 -6.45 -9.56 -0.49
C GLN A 143 -5.50 -10.11 -1.56
N LYS A 144 -4.76 -11.19 -1.28
CA LYS A 144 -3.91 -11.88 -2.26
C LYS A 144 -4.71 -12.39 -3.46
N GLY A 145 -5.91 -12.94 -3.22
CA GLY A 145 -6.81 -13.38 -4.29
C GLY A 145 -7.30 -12.21 -5.16
N ALA A 146 -7.60 -11.07 -4.54
CA ALA A 146 -7.99 -9.86 -5.27
C ALA A 146 -6.81 -9.28 -6.07
N ASP A 147 -5.60 -9.29 -5.52
CA ASP A 147 -4.39 -8.82 -6.19
C ASP A 147 -3.99 -9.73 -7.34
N PHE A 148 -4.16 -11.06 -7.20
CA PHE A 148 -3.99 -12.04 -8.27
C PHE A 148 -4.91 -11.76 -9.48
N ILE A 149 -6.21 -11.58 -9.23
CA ILE A 149 -7.15 -11.26 -10.30
C ILE A 149 -6.83 -9.89 -10.89
N THR A 150 -6.50 -8.91 -10.05
CA THR A 150 -6.13 -7.57 -10.50
C THR A 150 -4.90 -7.63 -11.41
N ALA A 151 -3.85 -8.37 -11.04
CA ALA A 151 -2.67 -8.60 -11.88
C ALA A 151 -3.05 -9.17 -13.25
N PHE A 152 -3.91 -10.18 -13.28
CA PHE A 152 -4.40 -10.75 -14.53
C PHE A 152 -5.21 -9.72 -15.34
N THR A 153 -6.00 -8.87 -14.71
CA THR A 153 -6.72 -7.78 -15.42
C THR A 153 -5.79 -6.71 -15.99
N LEU A 154 -4.64 -6.47 -15.35
CA LEU A 154 -3.64 -5.52 -15.83
C LEU A 154 -2.82 -6.06 -17.02
N GLY A 155 -2.97 -7.34 -17.36
CA GLY A 155 -2.34 -7.94 -18.53
C GLY A 155 -1.11 -8.79 -18.25
N PHE A 156 -0.81 -9.08 -16.98
CA PHE A 156 0.21 -10.08 -16.63
C PHE A 156 -0.20 -11.48 -17.08
N ASP A 157 0.79 -12.33 -17.30
CA ASP A 157 0.57 -13.73 -17.61
C ASP A 157 0.08 -14.50 -16.37
N LEU A 158 -0.54 -15.67 -16.60
CA LEU A 158 -1.07 -16.49 -15.53
C LEU A 158 0.04 -17.00 -14.59
N ASP A 159 1.16 -17.44 -15.15
CA ASP A 159 2.27 -18.00 -14.37
C ASP A 159 2.91 -16.94 -13.45
N ASP A 160 3.03 -15.71 -13.94
CA ASP A 160 3.51 -14.57 -13.17
C ASP A 160 2.50 -14.15 -12.09
N ALA A 161 1.20 -14.24 -12.38
CA ALA A 161 0.17 -14.01 -11.38
C ALA A 161 0.21 -15.09 -10.29
N ILE A 162 0.43 -16.37 -10.63
CA ILE A 162 0.54 -17.45 -9.64
C ILE A 162 1.74 -17.19 -8.70
N ALA A 163 2.81 -16.57 -9.19
CA ALA A 163 3.94 -16.18 -8.35
C ALA A 163 3.55 -15.22 -7.22
N LEU A 164 2.57 -14.34 -7.42
CA LEU A 164 2.03 -13.46 -6.36
C LEU A 164 1.30 -14.22 -5.24
N LEU A 165 0.74 -15.39 -5.54
CA LEU A 165 0.10 -16.22 -4.52
C LEU A 165 1.13 -16.99 -3.69
N ARG A 166 2.33 -17.22 -4.24
CA ARG A 166 3.40 -17.98 -3.58
C ARG A 166 4.34 -17.10 -2.76
N LEU A 167 4.67 -15.90 -3.24
CA LEU A 167 5.61 -14.98 -2.59
C LEU A 167 4.92 -13.65 -2.27
N ASP A 168 5.00 -13.26 -1.00
CA ASP A 168 4.35 -12.05 -0.48
C ASP A 168 5.14 -10.76 -0.74
N ASP A 169 6.41 -10.89 -1.13
CA ASP A 169 7.32 -9.77 -1.40
C ASP A 169 7.20 -9.20 -2.82
N LEU A 170 6.28 -9.73 -3.64
CA LEU A 170 6.03 -9.21 -4.97
C LEU A 170 4.93 -8.15 -4.93
N TYR A 171 5.25 -7.00 -5.50
CA TYR A 171 4.35 -5.86 -5.61
C TYR A 171 4.04 -5.57 -7.08
N ILE A 172 2.91 -4.91 -7.32
CA ILE A 172 2.55 -4.38 -8.63
C ILE A 172 2.58 -2.86 -8.55
N GLN A 173 3.39 -2.22 -9.39
CA GLN A 173 3.39 -0.78 -9.55
C GLN A 173 2.86 -0.42 -10.93
N SER A 174 1.84 0.44 -10.94
CA SER A 174 1.32 1.06 -12.17
C SER A 174 1.87 2.46 -12.30
N PHE A 175 2.33 2.80 -13.51
CA PHE A 175 2.94 4.07 -13.82
C PHE A 175 2.37 4.61 -15.14
N GLU A 176 2.02 5.90 -15.20
CA GLU A 176 1.60 6.54 -16.46
C GLU A 176 2.73 7.39 -17.02
N ILE A 177 2.95 7.31 -18.34
CA ILE A 177 4.05 8.04 -19.01
C ILE A 177 3.93 9.56 -18.81
N LYS A 178 2.71 10.07 -18.63
CA LYS A 178 2.43 11.50 -18.39
C LYS A 178 3.01 12.02 -17.08
N ASP A 179 3.18 11.16 -16.07
CA ASP A 179 3.63 11.56 -14.74
C ASP A 179 5.10 12.02 -14.73
N VAL A 180 5.91 11.51 -15.66
CA VAL A 180 7.33 11.90 -15.79
C VAL A 180 7.51 13.05 -16.76
N LYS A 181 6.78 13.02 -17.88
CA LYS A 181 6.88 14.04 -18.91
C LYS A 181 5.55 14.15 -19.63
N THR A 182 5.08 15.39 -19.77
CA THR A 182 3.88 15.72 -20.55
C THR A 182 4.19 15.55 -22.04
N LEU A 183 4.12 14.32 -22.52
CA LEU A 183 4.32 13.96 -23.92
C LEU A 183 2.98 13.97 -24.65
N GLN A 184 2.94 14.60 -25.82
CA GLN A 184 1.76 14.68 -26.67
C GLN A 184 1.90 13.81 -27.91
N GLY A 185 0.82 13.13 -28.29
CA GLY A 185 0.66 12.38 -29.54
C GLY A 185 1.87 11.55 -29.95
N GLU A 186 2.54 11.99 -31.02
CA GLU A 186 3.68 11.30 -31.64
C GLU A 186 4.84 11.06 -30.67
N HIS A 187 5.11 12.02 -29.77
CA HIS A 187 6.20 11.86 -28.81
C HIS A 187 5.91 10.80 -27.75
N ALA A 188 4.63 10.59 -27.39
CA ALA A 188 4.24 9.52 -26.48
C ALA A 188 4.39 8.15 -27.15
N SER A 189 3.92 8.01 -28.39
CA SER A 189 4.11 6.77 -29.18
C SER A 189 5.60 6.44 -29.39
N ARG A 190 6.43 7.47 -29.65
CA ARG A 190 7.88 7.31 -29.76
C ARG A 190 8.51 6.86 -28.43
N ALA A 191 8.08 7.41 -27.30
CA ALA A 191 8.55 6.97 -25.99
C ALA A 191 8.18 5.50 -25.72
N VAL A 192 6.94 5.09 -26.01
CA VAL A 192 6.49 3.69 -25.92
C VAL A 192 7.33 2.78 -26.80
N GLY A 193 7.61 3.19 -28.06
CA GLY A 193 8.48 2.46 -28.98
C GLY A 193 9.90 2.28 -28.47
N ARG A 194 10.44 3.22 -27.67
CA ARG A 194 11.76 3.09 -27.03
C ARG A 194 11.76 2.14 -25.84
N ILE A 195 10.68 2.11 -25.06
CA ILE A 195 10.55 1.19 -23.92
C ILE A 195 10.44 -0.26 -24.43
N ALA A 196 9.62 -0.49 -25.45
CA ALA A 196 9.53 -1.79 -26.10
C ALA A 196 10.85 -2.16 -26.80
N GLY A 197 11.41 -1.23 -27.57
CA GLY A 197 12.51 -1.50 -28.49
C GLY A 197 12.07 -2.36 -29.68
N LYS A 198 13.01 -2.72 -30.55
CA LYS A 198 12.74 -3.63 -31.67
C LYS A 198 12.31 -5.00 -31.13
N ASP A 199 11.14 -5.47 -31.51
CA ASP A 199 10.57 -6.78 -31.12
C ASP A 199 10.49 -7.00 -29.59
N GLY A 200 10.40 -5.93 -28.79
CA GLY A 200 10.39 -6.07 -27.34
C GLY A 200 11.77 -6.35 -26.70
N LYS A 201 12.87 -6.27 -27.46
CA LYS A 201 14.23 -6.58 -26.94
C LYS A 201 14.64 -5.70 -25.76
N THR A 202 14.28 -4.42 -25.78
CA THR A 202 14.62 -3.50 -24.68
C THR A 202 13.81 -3.81 -23.43
N LYS A 203 12.51 -4.08 -23.59
CA LYS A 203 11.64 -4.57 -22.51
C LYS A 203 12.22 -5.86 -21.89
N PHE A 204 12.54 -6.86 -22.72
CA PHE A 204 13.05 -8.15 -22.23
C PHE A 204 14.40 -8.02 -21.51
N ALA A 205 15.27 -7.13 -21.98
CA ALA A 205 16.52 -6.84 -21.30
C ALA A 205 16.32 -6.20 -19.91
N ILE A 206 15.36 -5.28 -19.76
CA ILE A 206 15.00 -4.70 -18.47
C ILE A 206 14.43 -5.77 -17.53
N GLU A 207 13.52 -6.61 -18.02
CA GLU A 207 12.91 -7.70 -17.27
C GLU A 207 13.97 -8.68 -16.73
N ASN A 208 14.90 -9.12 -17.58
CA ASN A 208 15.96 -10.05 -17.20
C ASN A 208 16.97 -9.43 -16.22
N ALA A 209 17.37 -8.17 -16.44
CA ALA A 209 18.34 -7.49 -15.58
C ALA A 209 17.78 -7.20 -14.17
N SER A 210 16.50 -6.81 -14.09
CA SER A 210 15.85 -6.44 -12.83
C SER A 210 15.09 -7.60 -12.17
N ARG A 211 14.92 -8.75 -12.85
CA ARG A 211 14.02 -9.85 -12.42
C ARG A 211 12.61 -9.35 -12.13
N THR A 212 12.08 -8.53 -13.03
CA THR A 212 10.71 -8.02 -12.98
C THR A 212 9.95 -8.47 -14.21
N ARG A 213 8.62 -8.37 -14.14
CA ARG A 213 7.72 -8.54 -15.28
C ARG A 213 7.13 -7.20 -15.62
N VAL A 214 7.16 -6.83 -16.90
CA VAL A 214 6.67 -5.52 -17.35
C VAL A 214 5.56 -5.73 -18.38
N VAL A 215 4.46 -5.03 -18.21
CA VAL A 215 3.36 -4.98 -19.19
C VAL A 215 3.23 -3.55 -19.67
N LEU A 216 3.23 -3.37 -20.98
CA LEU A 216 3.05 -2.09 -21.65
C LEU A 216 1.62 -2.02 -22.17
N ALA A 217 0.85 -1.05 -21.66
CA ALA A 217 -0.52 -0.75 -22.04
C ALA A 217 -0.61 0.70 -22.54
N ASP A 218 -0.04 0.95 -23.73
CA ASP A 218 0.08 2.26 -24.37
C ASP A 218 0.66 3.34 -23.44
N GLN A 219 -0.20 4.06 -22.74
CA GLN A 219 0.17 5.14 -21.82
C GLN A 219 0.54 4.65 -20.42
N LYS A 220 0.09 3.45 -20.03
CA LYS A 220 0.31 2.86 -18.72
C LYS A 220 1.32 1.73 -18.81
N VAL A 221 2.24 1.70 -17.87
CA VAL A 221 3.24 0.64 -17.70
C VAL A 221 2.99 0.01 -16.34
N HIS A 222 2.84 -1.31 -16.32
CA HIS A 222 2.70 -2.08 -15.11
C HIS A 222 3.98 -2.87 -14.89
N ILE A 223 4.55 -2.79 -13.70
CA ILE A 223 5.76 -3.51 -13.30
C ILE A 223 5.42 -4.39 -12.11
N LEU A 224 5.75 -5.66 -12.20
CA LEU A 224 5.61 -6.65 -11.12
C LEU A 224 6.99 -7.12 -10.68
N GLY A 225 7.24 -7.13 -9.38
CA GLY A 225 8.48 -7.64 -8.80
C GLY A 225 8.69 -7.24 -7.35
N GLY A 226 9.89 -7.50 -6.82
CA GLY A 226 10.26 -7.00 -5.49
C GLY A 226 10.41 -5.48 -5.47
N PHE A 227 10.16 -4.84 -4.32
CA PHE A 227 10.18 -3.37 -4.18
C PHE A 227 11.47 -2.71 -4.72
N LYS A 228 12.64 -3.26 -4.37
CA LYS A 228 13.95 -2.76 -4.86
C LYS A 228 14.11 -2.95 -6.38
N ASN A 229 13.64 -4.08 -6.90
CA ASN A 229 13.74 -4.44 -8.31
C ASN A 229 12.83 -3.54 -9.17
N ILE A 230 11.62 -3.27 -8.69
CA ILE A 230 10.68 -2.35 -9.33
C ILE A 230 11.30 -0.96 -9.42
N HIS A 231 12.00 -0.49 -8.39
CA HIS A 231 12.65 0.81 -8.42
C HIS A 231 13.69 0.92 -9.55
N VAL A 232 14.54 -0.10 -9.70
CA VAL A 232 15.55 -0.17 -10.77
C VAL A 232 14.89 -0.22 -12.15
N ALA A 233 13.86 -1.06 -12.32
CA ALA A 233 13.12 -1.16 -13.57
C ALA A 233 12.45 0.17 -13.92
N ARG A 234 11.84 0.84 -12.93
CA ARG A 234 11.22 2.16 -13.08
C ARG A 234 12.24 3.20 -13.51
N GLU A 235 13.40 3.29 -12.86
CA GLU A 235 14.46 4.22 -13.22
C GLU A 235 14.93 4.03 -14.68
N ALA A 236 15.09 2.77 -15.11
CA ALA A 236 15.44 2.45 -16.48
C ALA A 236 14.35 2.89 -17.49
N VAL A 237 13.08 2.63 -17.18
CA VAL A 237 11.93 3.06 -18.00
C VAL A 237 11.83 4.59 -18.05
N VAL A 238 11.97 5.28 -16.93
CA VAL A 238 11.98 6.75 -16.84
C VAL A 238 13.12 7.34 -17.67
N SER A 239 14.32 6.76 -17.60
CA SER A 239 15.46 7.20 -18.40
C SER A 239 15.19 7.10 -19.90
N LEU A 240 14.52 6.03 -20.35
CA LEU A 240 14.13 5.84 -21.75
C LEU A 240 13.08 6.87 -22.20
N ILE A 241 12.11 7.18 -21.33
CA ILE A 241 11.07 8.20 -21.59
C ILE A 241 11.71 9.60 -21.70
N LEU A 242 12.69 9.91 -20.84
CA LEU A 242 13.33 11.22 -20.79
C LEU A 242 14.17 11.55 -22.02
N GLY A 243 14.70 10.54 -22.72
CA GLY A 243 15.61 10.82 -23.83
C GLY A 243 16.86 9.97 -23.89
N ALA A 244 17.19 9.21 -22.84
CA ALA A 244 18.50 8.57 -22.74
C ALA A 244 18.73 7.53 -23.86
N PRO A 245 19.90 7.52 -24.51
CA PRO A 245 20.20 6.55 -25.55
C PRO A 245 20.14 5.12 -24.96
N PRO A 246 19.57 4.12 -25.67
CA PRO A 246 19.43 2.76 -25.15
C PRO A 246 20.76 2.15 -24.68
N GLY A 247 21.88 2.47 -25.35
CA GLY A 247 23.21 2.02 -24.95
C GLY A 247 23.59 2.41 -23.51
N LYS A 248 23.26 3.64 -23.08
CA LYS A 248 23.51 4.11 -21.70
C LYS A 248 22.64 3.34 -20.70
N VAL A 249 21.39 3.08 -21.05
CA VAL A 249 20.44 2.34 -20.20
C VAL A 249 20.90 0.88 -20.03
N TYR A 250 21.39 0.23 -21.10
CA TYR A 250 21.97 -1.11 -20.99
C TYR A 250 23.21 -1.16 -20.11
N GLY A 251 24.11 -0.17 -20.21
CA GLY A 251 25.27 -0.05 -19.34
C GLY A 251 24.88 0.05 -17.86
N ASN A 252 23.91 0.92 -17.54
CA ASN A 252 23.40 1.07 -16.18
C ASN A 252 22.72 -0.21 -15.67
N LEU A 253 21.86 -0.84 -16.48
CA LEU A 253 21.19 -2.09 -16.13
C LEU A 253 22.18 -3.22 -15.86
N LYS A 254 23.28 -3.31 -16.64
CA LYS A 254 24.32 -4.32 -16.42
C LYS A 254 25.04 -4.11 -15.09
N THR A 255 25.41 -2.87 -14.78
CA THR A 255 26.08 -2.53 -13.52
C THR A 255 25.18 -2.77 -12.31
N VAL A 256 23.91 -2.35 -12.39
CA VAL A 256 22.94 -2.56 -11.31
C VAL A 256 22.60 -4.05 -11.16
N GLY A 257 22.38 -4.76 -12.27
CA GLY A 257 22.14 -6.20 -12.26
C GLY A 257 23.31 -7.00 -11.67
N ALA A 258 24.55 -6.62 -11.96
CA ALA A 258 25.74 -7.22 -11.35
C ALA A 258 25.76 -7.00 -9.82
N ARG A 259 25.54 -5.76 -9.37
CA ARG A 259 25.46 -5.43 -7.93
C ARG A 259 24.34 -6.17 -7.20
N MET A 260 23.18 -6.31 -7.84
CA MET A 260 22.05 -7.05 -7.27
C MET A 260 22.34 -8.55 -7.17
N LYS A 261 23.16 -9.09 -8.07
CA LYS A 261 23.58 -10.49 -8.02
C LYS A 261 24.67 -10.75 -6.99
N GLU A 262 25.59 -9.82 -6.77
CA GLU A 262 26.68 -9.95 -5.76
C GLU A 262 26.18 -9.83 -4.32
N ARG A 263 25.03 -9.18 -4.10
CA ARG A 263 24.48 -8.95 -2.76
C ARG A 263 23.74 -10.16 -2.17
N PHE A 264 23.62 -11.24 -2.93
CA PHE A 264 22.99 -12.51 -2.58
C PHE A 264 23.91 -13.67 -2.98
#